data_AF-A0A7C6ALV2-F1
#
_entry.id   AF-A0A7C6ALV2-F1
#
_cell.length_a   1.000
_cell.length_b   1.000
_cell.length_c   1.000
_cell.angle_alpha   90.00
_cell.angle_beta   90.00
_cell.angle_gamma   90.00
#
_symmetry.space_group_name_H-M   'P 1'
#
loop_
_entity.id
_entity.type
_entity.pdbx_description
1 polymer ?
#
loop_
_entity_poly.entity_id
_entity_poly.type
_entity_poly.pdbx_seq_one_letter_code
_entity_poly.pdbx_strand_id
1 'polypeptide(L)' 'MIDSRLYKHPILSIQEKPAFKFYWNDQELKARQGETIASALFANGIRIFSFHHK' A
#
# COMPACT_ATOMS: atom_id res chain seq x y z
N MET A 1 -5.06 12.25 4.85
CA MET A 1 -4.91 10.97 4.12
C MET A 1 -3.66 10.30 4.63
N ILE A 2 -3.73 9.03 5.05
CA ILE A 2 -2.56 8.29 5.54
C ILE A 2 -1.82 7.76 4.31
N ASP A 3 -0.54 8.10 4.20
CA ASP A 3 0.35 7.54 3.20
C ASP A 3 1.66 7.13 3.89
N SER A 4 1.76 5.85 4.23
CA SER A 4 2.88 5.30 5.00
C SER A 4 4.04 4.82 4.11
N ARG A 5 4.24 5.46 2.94
CA ARG A 5 5.26 5.05 1.98
C ARG A 5 6.59 5.73 2.27
N LEU A 6 7.67 5.00 1.99
CA LEU A 6 9.01 5.58 2.02
C LEU A 6 9.24 6.38 0.75
N TYR A 7 9.56 7.68 0.89
CA TYR A 7 9.91 8.56 -0.22
C TYR A 7 11.40 8.89 -0.32
N LYS A 8 12.15 8.65 0.77
CA LYS A 8 13.60 8.85 0.81
C LYS A 8 14.24 7.76 1.67
N HIS A 9 15.32 7.17 1.18
CA HIS A 9 16.17 6.26 1.96
C HIS A 9 17.62 6.78 1.91
N PRO A 10 18.39 6.72 3.01
CA PRO A 10 19.71 7.36 3.09
C PRO A 10 20.77 6.81 2.12
N ILE A 11 20.59 5.56 1.65
CA ILE A 11 21.60 4.87 0.80
C ILE A 11 21.00 4.40 -0.54
N LEU A 12 19.68 4.25 -0.64
CA LEU A 12 19.03 3.65 -1.81
C LEU A 12 18.06 4.65 -2.44
N SER A 13 18.17 4.86 -3.74
CA SER A 13 17.18 5.63 -4.49
C SER A 13 15.88 4.83 -4.58
N ILE A 14 14.76 5.50 -4.29
CA ILE A 14 13.44 4.89 -4.44
C ILE A 14 12.99 5.11 -5.87
N GLN A 15 12.65 4.02 -6.55
CA GLN A 15 12.09 4.09 -7.90
C GLN A 15 10.62 4.50 -7.81
N GLU A 16 10.26 5.58 -8.49
CA GLU A 16 8.86 5.92 -8.69
C GLU A 16 8.24 4.91 -9.66
N LYS A 17 7.09 4.37 -9.25
CA LYS A 17 6.31 3.43 -10.05
C LYS A 17 4.91 4.01 -10.27
N PRO A 18 4.30 3.77 -11.44
CA PRO A 18 2.95 4.26 -11.73
C PRO A 18 1.97 3.88 -10.64
N ALA A 19 1.17 4.85 -10.20
CA ALA A 19 0.09 4.62 -9.25
C ALA A 19 -1.18 4.19 -9.99
N PHE A 20 -1.93 3.27 -9.39
CA PHE A 20 -3.25 2.87 -9.87
C PHE A 20 -4.22 2.69 -8.71
N LYS A 21 -5.51 2.68 -9.02
CA LYS A 21 -6.59 2.52 -8.06
C LYS A 21 -7.07 1.08 -8.04
N PHE A 22 -7.45 0.59 -6.87
CA PHE A 22 -8.08 -0.71 -6.69
C PHE A 22 -9.07 -0.63 -5.52
N TYR A 23 -9.94 -1.63 -5.40
CA TYR A 23 -10.92 -1.70 -4.30
C TYR A 23 -10.55 -2.77 -3.29
N TRP A 24 -10.74 -2.46 -2.01
CA TRP A 24 -10.63 -3.38 -0.88
C TRP A 24 -11.73 -3.07 0.13
N ASN A 25 -12.55 -4.05 0.51
CA ASN A 25 -13.72 -3.86 1.39
C ASN A 25 -14.59 -2.66 0.98
N ASP A 26 -14.92 -2.56 -0.31
CA ASP A 26 -15.70 -1.46 -0.90
C ASP A 26 -15.06 -0.06 -0.77
N GLN A 27 -13.77 0.02 -0.40
CA GLN A 27 -13.01 1.26 -0.33
C GLN A 27 -12.03 1.35 -1.50
N GLU A 28 -12.05 2.48 -2.21
CA GLU A 28 -11.06 2.77 -3.26
C GLU A 28 -9.72 3.18 -2.62
N LEU A 29 -8.66 2.43 -2.92
CA LEU A 29 -7.31 2.62 -2.41
C LEU A 29 -6.31 2.84 -3.56
N LYS A 30 -5.12 3.37 -3.22
CA LYS A 30 -4.02 3.57 -4.18
C LYS A 30 -2.90 2.55 -3.99
N ALA A 31 -2.44 1.94 -5.07
CA ALA A 31 -1.26 1.07 -5.09
C ALA A 31 -0.24 1.57 -6.14
N ARG A 32 0.98 1.04 -6.11
CA ARG A 32 1.99 1.24 -7.14
C ARG A 32 2.25 -0.04 -7.93
N GLN A 33 2.61 0.05 -9.21
CA GLN A 33 2.87 -1.11 -10.05
C GLN A 33 3.91 -2.06 -9.42
N GLY A 34 3.61 -3.36 -9.35
CA GLY A 34 4.49 -4.37 -8.76
C GLY A 34 4.61 -4.30 -7.22
N GLU A 35 3.78 -3.50 -6.55
CA GLU A 35 3.60 -3.53 -5.09
C GLU A 35 2.77 -4.76 -4.70
N THR A 36 3.09 -5.40 -3.57
CA THR A 36 2.27 -6.51 -3.05
C THR A 36 1.00 -5.95 -2.41
N ILE A 37 -0.09 -6.73 -2.38
CA ILE A 37 -1.36 -6.31 -1.77
C ILE A 37 -1.14 -5.90 -0.31
N ALA A 38 -0.39 -6.68 0.47
CA ALA A 38 -0.08 -6.36 1.87
C ALA A 38 0.63 -5.01 2.02
N SER A 39 1.61 -4.70 1.15
CA SER A 39 2.31 -3.42 1.18
C SER A 39 1.39 -2.25 0.81
N ALA A 40 0.52 -2.44 -0.18
CA ALA A 40 -0.46 -1.42 -0.58
C ALA A 40 -1.48 -1.14 0.54
N LEU A 41 -2.03 -2.16 1.18
CA LEU A 41 -2.96 -2.00 2.30
C LEU A 41 -2.30 -1.24 3.46
N PHE A 42 -1.06 -1.61 3.82
CA PHE A 42 -0.30 -0.93 4.86
C PHE A 42 -0.02 0.53 4.52
N ALA A 43 0.36 0.82 3.27
CA ALA A 43 0.59 2.17 2.80
C ALA A 43 -0.66 3.06 2.91
N ASN A 44 -1.86 2.49 2.73
CA ASN A 44 -3.14 3.16 2.92
C ASN A 44 -3.64 3.13 4.38
N GLY A 45 -2.83 2.66 5.34
CA GLY A 45 -3.15 2.68 6.77
C GLY A 45 -3.87 1.43 7.32
N ILE A 46 -4.11 0.41 6.50
CA ILE A 46 -4.75 -0.84 6.92
C ILE A 46 -3.68 -1.77 7.50
N ARG A 47 -3.87 -2.22 8.75
CA ARG A 47 -2.91 -3.11 9.45
C ARG A 47 -3.47 -4.51 9.74
N ILE A 48 -4.78 -4.69 9.62
CA ILE A 48 -5.47 -5.97 9.82
C ILE A 48 -6.06 -6.37 8.47
N PHE A 49 -5.60 -7.47 7.89
CA PHE A 49 -6.01 -7.91 6.55
C PHE A 49 -7.12 -8.95 6.56
N SER A 50 -7.25 -9.70 7.65
CA SER A 50 -8.33 -10.65 7.85
C SER A 50 -8.42 -11.01 9.32
N PHE A 51 -9.56 -11.54 9.73
CA PHE A 51 -9.74 -12.17 11.04
C PHE A 51 -9.75 -13.68 10.83
N HIS A 52 -9.09 -14.42 11.73
CA HIS A 52 -9.14 -15.88 11.68
C HIS A 52 -10.60 -16.35 11.80
N HIS A 53 -11.05 -17.16 10.85
CA HIS A 53 -12.35 -17.81 10.94
C HIS A 53 -12.30 -18.81 12.10
N LYS A 54 -13.31 -18.77 12.97
CA LYS A 54 -13.40 -19.63 14.15
C LYS A 54 -13.79 -21.06 13.78
#